data_AF-A0AAN7KF20-F1
#
_entry.id   AF-A0AAN7KF20-F1
#
_cell.length_a   1.000
_cell.length_b   1.000
_cell.length_c   1.000
_cell.angle_alpha   90.00
_cell.angle_beta   90.00
_cell.angle_gamma   90.00
#
_symmetry.space_group_name_H-M   'P 1'
#
loop_
_entity.id
_entity.type
_entity.pdbx_description
1 polymer ?
#
loop_
_entity_poly.entity_id
_entity_poly.type
_entity_poly.pdbx_seq_one_letter_code
_entity_poly.pdbx_strand_id
1 'polypeptide(L)'
;MGFGFTVGVFGVLILSHAAYSTIQYRGLLKIMEEEFSGPPLTVFGELVVGLILCMWAALTVPGKFLSIHPDSEENRIVSLPENLDFMIFNHRGRVFPSQVDLKLNH
;
A
#
# COMPACT_ATOMS: atom_id res chain seq x y z
N MET A 1 -8.59 -7.29 -11.30
CA MET A 1 -8.68 -6.64 -9.97
C MET A 1 -7.74 -7.40 -9.04
N GLY A 2 -6.87 -6.70 -8.30
CA GLY A 2 -5.96 -7.37 -7.37
C GLY A 2 -6.73 -8.00 -6.20
N PHE A 3 -6.23 -9.12 -5.68
CA PHE A 3 -6.83 -9.82 -4.54
C PHE A 3 -7.03 -8.90 -3.31
N GLY A 4 -6.09 -7.99 -3.04
CA GLY A 4 -6.22 -7.00 -1.97
C GLY A 4 -7.42 -6.05 -2.17
N PHE A 5 -7.75 -5.70 -3.42
CA PHE A 5 -8.89 -4.84 -3.71
C PHE A 5 -10.22 -5.55 -3.42
N THR A 6 -10.34 -6.82 -3.81
CA THR A 6 -11.54 -7.62 -3.52
C THR A 6 -11.75 -7.80 -2.02
N VAL A 7 -10.67 -8.03 -1.26
CA VAL A 7 -10.72 -8.10 0.21
C VAL A 7 -11.20 -6.77 0.80
N GLY A 8 -10.72 -5.64 0.27
CA GLY A 8 -11.16 -4.31 0.69
C GLY A 8 -12.65 -4.05 0.46
N VAL A 9 -13.20 -4.47 -0.69
CA VAL A 9 -14.64 -4.36 -0.98
C VAL A 9 -15.46 -5.13 0.05
N PHE A 10 -15.09 -6.38 0.36
CA PHE A 10 -15.77 -7.15 1.40
C PHE A 10 -15.62 -6.52 2.80
N GLY A 11 -14.46 -5.97 3.14
CA GLY A 11 -14.25 -5.24 4.39
C GLY A 11 -15.21 -4.04 4.54
N VAL A 12 -15.38 -3.25 3.48
CA VAL A 12 -16.31 -2.10 3.48
C VAL A 12 -17.76 -2.55 3.59
N LEU A 13 -18.14 -3.63 2.91
CA LEU A 13 -19.49 -4.19 3.00
C LEU A 13 -19.80 -4.68 4.42
N ILE A 14 -18.85 -5.38 5.07
CA ILE A 14 -19.00 -5.85 6.45
C ILE A 14 -19.09 -4.67 7.43
N LEU A 15 -18.25 -3.63 7.27
CA LEU A 15 -18.35 -2.42 8.09
C LEU A 15 -19.69 -1.70 7.92
N SER A 16 -20.18 -1.63 6.68
CA SER A 16 -21.49 -1.04 6.37
C SER A 16 -22.62 -1.85 7.00
N HIS A 17 -22.52 -3.17 6.99
CA HIS A 17 -23.45 -4.07 7.67
C HIS A 17 -23.44 -3.83 9.18
N ALA A 18 -22.27 -3.84 9.83
CA ALA A 18 -22.15 -3.60 11.27
C ALA A 18 -22.68 -2.22 11.68
N ALA A 19 -22.46 -1.19 10.86
CA ALA A 19 -23.02 0.14 11.05
C ALA A 19 -24.56 0.13 10.99
N TYR A 20 -25.13 -0.52 9.97
CA TYR A 20 -26.57 -0.68 9.83
C TYR A 20 -27.18 -1.43 11.03
N SER A 21 -26.60 -2.56 11.42
CA SER A 21 -27.06 -3.36 12.57
C SER A 21 -27.02 -2.56 13.87
N THR A 22 -25.99 -1.74 14.08
CA THR A 22 -25.89 -0.87 15.26
C THR A 22 -26.98 0.22 15.26
N ILE A 23 -27.26 0.83 14.11
CA ILE A 23 -28.33 1.83 13.97
C ILE A 23 -29.69 1.19 14.24
N GLN A 24 -29.94 0.01 13.67
CA GLN A 24 -31.18 -0.74 13.86
C GLN A 24 -31.38 -1.11 15.33
N TYR A 25 -30.35 -1.66 15.98
CA TYR A 25 -30.38 -2.02 17.40
C TYR A 25 -30.66 -0.80 18.29
N ARG A 26 -30.01 0.32 18.02
CA ARG A 26 -30.29 1.59 18.73
C ARG A 26 -31.72 2.08 18.48
N GLY A 27 -32.26 1.88 17.28
CA GLY A 27 -33.65 2.18 16.96
C GLY A 27 -34.63 1.35 17.79
N LEU A 28 -34.35 0.06 17.96
CA LEU A 28 -35.17 -0.84 18.79
C LEU A 28 -35.15 -0.45 20.27
N LEU A 29 -33.98 -0.16 20.83
CA LEU A 29 -33.86 0.27 22.24
C LEU A 29 -34.64 1.57 22.53
N LYS A 30 -34.67 2.51 21.58
CA LYS A 30 -35.49 3.72 21.71
C LYS A 30 -36.98 3.42 21.81
N ILE A 31 -37.48 2.40 21.09
CA ILE A 31 -38.89 1.99 21.13
C ILE A 31 -39.18 1.29 22.46
N MET A 32 -38.21 0.56 22.99
CA MET A 32 -38.32 -0.16 24.27
C MET A 32 -38.06 0.73 25.49
N GLU A 33 -37.77 2.03 25.30
CA GLU A 33 -37.38 2.96 26.37
C GLU A 33 -36.15 2.50 27.18
N GLU A 34 -35.29 1.68 26.58
CA GLU A 34 -34.05 1.18 27.18
C GLU A 34 -32.85 2.06 26.83
N GLU A 35 -31.89 2.17 27.76
CA GLU A 35 -30.68 2.96 27.55
C GLU A 35 -29.67 2.22 26.66
N PHE A 36 -29.10 2.93 25.68
CA PHE A 36 -28.06 2.38 24.82
C PHE A 36 -26.70 2.35 25.51
N SER A 37 -26.31 1.18 25.99
CA SER A 37 -24.96 0.95 26.56
C SER A 37 -23.89 0.65 25.50
N GLY A 38 -24.29 0.18 24.32
CA GLY A 38 -23.38 -0.22 23.24
C GLY A 38 -23.99 -1.28 22.33
N PRO A 39 -23.38 -1.56 21.16
CA PRO A 39 -23.84 -2.63 20.27
C PRO A 39 -23.61 -4.01 20.89
N PRO A 40 -24.39 -5.03 20.50
CA PRO A 40 -24.15 -6.42 20.90
C PRO A 40 -22.74 -6.89 20.53
N LEU A 41 -22.16 -7.77 21.36
CA LEU A 41 -20.80 -8.30 21.15
C LEU A 41 -20.60 -8.95 19.76
N THR A 42 -21.65 -9.51 19.17
CA THR A 42 -21.63 -10.07 17.82
C THR A 42 -21.35 -9.00 16.76
N VAL A 43 -22.08 -7.88 16.81
CA VAL A 43 -21.91 -6.74 15.91
C VAL A 43 -20.56 -6.06 16.14
N PHE A 44 -20.11 -5.99 17.39
CA PHE A 44 -18.76 -5.53 17.70
C PHE A 44 -17.69 -6.43 17.04
N GLY A 45 -17.86 -7.75 17.09
CA GLY A 45 -16.99 -8.71 16.39
C GLY A 45 -16.98 -8.49 14.87
N GLU A 46 -18.15 -8.32 14.25
CA GLU A 46 -18.26 -7.97 12.82
C GLU A 46 -17.52 -6.68 12.47
N LEU A 47 -17.66 -5.65 13.30
CA LEU A 47 -16.97 -4.37 13.13
C LEU A 47 -15.45 -4.54 13.19
N VAL A 48 -14.93 -5.31 14.16
CA VAL A 48 -13.49 -5.58 14.28
C VAL A 48 -12.97 -6.36 13.06
N VAL A 49 -13.71 -7.37 12.60
CA VAL A 49 -13.34 -8.16 11.41
C VAL A 49 -13.33 -7.26 10.16
N GLY A 50 -14.38 -6.47 9.95
CA GLY A 50 -14.45 -5.53 8.82
C GLY A 50 -13.30 -4.51 8.83
N LEU A 51 -12.95 -4.01 10.02
CA LEU A 51 -11.84 -3.08 10.19
C LEU A 51 -10.49 -3.72 9.82
N ILE A 52 -10.22 -4.94 10.30
CA ILE A 52 -8.97 -5.66 9.98
C ILE A 52 -8.84 -5.90 8.47
N LEU A 53 -9.92 -6.31 7.81
CA LEU A 53 -9.93 -6.53 6.35
C LEU A 53 -9.65 -5.23 5.58
N CYS A 54 -10.25 -4.12 6.02
CA CYS A 54 -10.00 -2.81 5.43
C CYS A 54 -8.57 -2.33 5.64
N MET A 55 -7.99 -2.50 6.84
CA MET A 55 -6.59 -2.17 7.10
C MET A 55 -5.65 -3.02 6.24
N TRP A 56 -5.92 -4.32 6.13
CA TRP A 56 -5.14 -5.21 5.27
C TRP A 56 -5.18 -4.77 3.81
N ALA A 57 -6.36 -4.44 3.29
CA ALA A 57 -6.51 -3.92 1.94
C ALA A 57 -5.79 -2.57 1.77
N ALA A 58 -5.89 -1.66 2.74
CA ALA A 58 -5.21 -0.37 2.72
C ALA A 58 -3.68 -0.48 2.68
N LEU A 59 -3.10 -1.56 3.21
CA LEU A 59 -1.66 -1.82 3.15
C LEU A 59 -1.22 -2.54 1.87
N THR A 60 -2.10 -3.31 1.25
CA THR A 60 -1.76 -4.20 0.13
C THR A 60 -2.22 -3.70 -1.25
N VAL A 61 -3.21 -2.81 -1.29
CA VAL A 61 -3.72 -2.19 -2.52
C VAL A 61 -2.81 -1.08 -3.03
N PRO A 62 -2.24 -0.19 -2.18
CA PRO A 62 -1.24 0.76 -2.67
C PRO A 62 -0.07 0.02 -3.34
N GLY A 63 0.50 0.66 -4.36
CA GLY A 63 1.60 0.09 -5.12
C GLY A 63 2.84 -0.18 -4.28
N LYS A 64 3.85 -0.79 -4.91
CA LYS A 64 5.14 -1.01 -4.29
C LYS A 64 5.85 0.33 -4.07
N PHE A 65 6.65 0.39 -3.01
CA PHE A 65 7.61 1.48 -2.85
C PHE A 65 8.60 1.45 -4.02
N LEU A 66 8.91 2.63 -4.55
CA LEU A 66 9.94 2.81 -5.57
C LEU A 66 11.28 3.10 -4.90
N SER A 67 12.36 2.66 -5.54
CA SER A 67 13.70 2.99 -5.07
C SER A 67 14.01 4.49 -5.21
N ILE A 68 14.57 5.06 -4.14
CA ILE A 68 15.04 6.46 -4.10
C ILE A 68 16.38 6.61 -4.84
N HIS A 69 17.13 5.52 -5.00
CA HIS A 69 18.45 5.55 -5.63
C HIS A 69 18.32 5.91 -7.13
N PRO A 70 19.05 6.92 -7.62
CA PRO A 70 18.92 7.41 -8.99
C PRO A 70 19.44 6.43 -10.05
N ASP A 71 20.32 5.51 -9.65
CA ASP A 71 20.88 4.44 -10.48
C ASP A 71 20.07 3.13 -10.41
N SER A 72 18.99 3.10 -9.64
CA SER A 72 18.09 1.95 -9.63
C SER A 72 17.38 1.79 -10.96
N GLU A 73 17.20 0.55 -11.40
CA GLU A 73 16.57 0.21 -12.68
C GLU A 73 15.19 0.87 -12.86
N GLU A 74 14.43 1.00 -11.78
CA GLU A 74 13.09 1.61 -11.75
C GLU A 74 13.12 3.14 -11.97
N ASN A 75 14.22 3.80 -11.59
CA ASN A 75 14.39 5.24 -11.64
C ASN A 75 15.36 5.70 -12.73
N ARG A 76 15.80 4.78 -13.60
CA ARG A 76 16.72 5.04 -14.71
C ARG A 76 16.01 5.75 -15.87
N ILE A 77 15.46 6.94 -15.59
CA ILE A 77 14.68 7.74 -16.53
C ILE A 77 15.55 8.34 -17.64
N VAL A 78 16.88 8.30 -17.53
CA VAL A 78 17.77 8.96 -18.49
C VAL A 78 19.03 8.15 -18.80
N SER A 79 18.89 6.86 -19.12
CA SER A 79 19.84 6.27 -20.07
C SER A 79 19.30 6.52 -21.48
N LEU A 80 19.51 7.73 -22.00
CA LEU A 80 19.44 7.93 -23.45
C LEU A 80 20.32 6.84 -24.08
N PRO A 81 19.89 6.20 -25.19
CA PRO A 81 20.77 5.28 -25.90
C PRO A 81 22.11 5.98 -26.11
N GLU A 82 23.19 5.34 -25.68
CA GLU A 82 24.52 5.88 -25.92
C GLU A 82 24.66 6.05 -27.43
N ASN A 83 24.78 7.29 -27.90
CA ASN A 83 25.10 7.56 -29.28
C ASN A 83 26.58 7.25 -29.46
N LEU A 84 26.88 5.95 -29.62
CA LEU A 84 28.24 5.42 -29.72
C LEU A 84 29.02 6.10 -30.86
N ASP A 85 28.32 6.50 -31.92
CA ASP A 85 28.87 7.23 -33.08
C ASP A 85 29.46 8.60 -32.71
N PHE A 86 29.07 9.20 -31.58
CA PHE A 86 29.51 10.51 -31.11
C PHE A 86 30.29 10.45 -29.79
N MET A 87 30.80 9.27 -29.40
CA MET A 87 31.50 9.10 -28.13
C MET A 87 32.86 9.80 -28.12
N ILE A 88 33.08 10.68 -27.13
CA ILE A 88 34.34 11.43 -26.95
C ILE A 88 35.02 10.98 -25.64
N PHE A 89 36.29 10.57 -25.73
CA PHE A 89 37.07 10.08 -24.58
C PHE A 89 37.73 11.20 -23.75
N ASN A 90 37.57 12.47 -24.14
CA ASN A 90 38.06 13.62 -23.38
C ASN A 90 36.99 14.12 -22.38
N HIS A 91 36.74 13.34 -21.33
CA HIS A 91 35.80 13.69 -20.26
C HIS A 91 36.43 13.47 -18.88
N ARG A 92 35.82 14.05 -17.83
CA ARG A 92 36.33 13.98 -16.44
C ARG A 92 36.47 12.56 -15.89
N GLY A 93 35.72 11.61 -16.46
CA GLY A 93 35.82 10.17 -16.16
C GLY A 93 37.22 9.59 -16.37
N ARG A 94 38.04 10.19 -17.26
CA ARG A 94 39.43 9.77 -17.51
C ARG A 94 40.34 9.85 -16.27
N VAL A 95 39.99 10.68 -15.29
CA VAL A 95 40.77 10.87 -14.06
C VAL A 95 40.48 9.77 -13.02
N PHE A 96 39.34 9.07 -13.18
CA PHE A 96 38.97 7.98 -12.29
C PHE A 96 39.60 6.66 -12.78
N PRO A 97 40.07 5.79 -11.86
CA PRO A 97 40.53 4.46 -12.24
C PRO A 97 39.41 3.69 -12.93
N SER A 98 39.75 2.90 -13.97
CA SER A 98 38.75 2.06 -14.62
C SER A 98 38.18 1.09 -13.58
N GLN A 99 36.85 0.99 -13.50
CA GLN A 99 36.13 0.22 -12.47
C GLN A 99 36.48 -1.28 -12.44
N VAL A 100 37.32 -1.77 -13.35
CA VAL A 100 37.85 -3.14 -13.36
C VAL A 100 38.67 -3.42 -12.10
N ASP A 101 39.31 -2.41 -11.49
CA ASP A 101 40.15 -2.58 -10.29
C ASP A 101 39.40 -2.41 -8.95
N LEU A 102 38.13 -2.00 -8.95
CA LEU A 102 37.36 -1.74 -7.72
C LEU A 102 36.61 -2.97 -7.17
N LYS A 103 36.57 -4.08 -7.94
CA LYS A 103 35.88 -5.32 -7.55
C LYS A 103 36.78 -6.39 -6.94
N LEU A 104 38.06 -6.10 -6.71
CA LEU A 104 39.00 -6.94 -6.00
C LEU A 104 39.39 -6.23 -4.71
N ASN A 105 38.64 -6.48 -3.63
CA ASN A 105 39.14 -6.68 -2.26
C ASN A 105 37.96 -6.71 -1.28
N HIS A 106 37.54 -7.95 -1.00
CA HIS A 106 36.91 -8.49 0.21
C HIS A 106 35.51 -8.03 0.69
#